data_AF-A0A7Y3EVF0-F1
#
_entry.id   AF-A0A7Y3EVF0-F1
#
_cell.length_a   1.000
_cell.length_b   1.000
_cell.length_c   1.000
_cell.angle_alpha   90.00
_cell.angle_beta   90.00
_cell.angle_gamma   90.00
#
_symmetry.space_group_name_H-M   'P 1'
#
loop_
_entity.id
_entity.type
_entity.pdbx_description
1 polymer ?
#
loop_
_entity_poly.entity_id
_entity_poly.type
_entity_poly.pdbx_seq_one_letter_code
_entity_poly.pdbx_strand_id
1 'polypeptide(L)' 'MRITIENTLVELKPENPQEITELDSLWKIIVDCAKFNKKLVPVGEYLPGETEVARFNIED' A
#
# COMPACT_ATOMS: atom_id res chain seq x y z
N MET A 1 -7.27 1.09 -9.91
CA MET A 1 -6.97 0.08 -8.88
C MET A 1 -8.11 0.14 -7.89
N ARG A 2 -8.71 -1.00 -7.58
CA ARG A 2 -9.82 -1.09 -6.65
C ARG A 2 -9.34 -1.60 -5.30
N ILE A 3 -9.76 -0.91 -4.24
CA ILE A 3 -9.47 -1.29 -2.85
C ILE A 3 -10.80 -1.65 -2.19
N THR A 4 -10.87 -2.86 -1.63
CA THR A 4 -12.02 -3.32 -0.83
C THR A 4 -11.52 -3.69 0.57
N ILE A 5 -12.22 -3.27 1.61
CA ILE A 5 -11.87 -3.57 3.01
C ILE A 5 -13.05 -4.28 3.66
N GLU A 6 -12.83 -5.52 4.08
CA GLU A 6 -13.80 -6.35 4.77
C GLU A 6 -13.25 -6.75 6.14
N ASN A 7 -13.67 -6.04 7.18
CA ASN A 7 -13.16 -6.19 8.55
C ASN A 7 -11.63 -6.05 8.62
N THR A 8 -10.92 -7.17 8.67
CA THR A 8 -9.45 -7.27 8.75
C THR A 8 -8.80 -7.69 7.43
N LEU A 9 -9.59 -7.90 6.37
CA LEU A 9 -9.11 -8.28 5.06
C LEU A 9 -9.11 -7.06 4.14
N VAL A 10 -7.96 -6.78 3.52
CA VAL A 10 -7.82 -5.74 2.50
C VAL A 10 -7.52 -6.42 1.17
N GLU A 11 -8.36 -6.17 0.17
CA GLU A 11 -8.17 -6.65 -1.20
C GLU A 11 -7.77 -5.48 -2.11
N LEU A 12 -6.67 -5.66 -2.84
CA LEU A 12 -6.22 -4.74 -3.88
C LEU A 12 -6.35 -5.45 -5.23
N LYS A 13 -7.21 -4.95 -6.11
CA LYS A 13 -7.43 -5.51 -7.44
C LYS A 13 -6.95 -4.49 -8.51
N PRO A 14 -5.92 -4.81 -9.30
CA PRO A 14 -5.49 -3.94 -10.38
C PRO A 14 -6.52 -4.01 -11.51
N GLU A 15 -6.71 -2.90 -12.21
CA GLU A 15 -7.73 -2.75 -13.26
C GLU A 15 -7.09 -2.51 -14.64
N ASN A 16 -5.78 -2.31 -14.71
CA ASN A 16 -5.03 -2.11 -15.94
C ASN A 16 -3.58 -2.66 -15.83
N PRO A 17 -2.84 -2.81 -16.96
CA PRO A 17 -1.49 -3.39 -16.95
C PRO A 17 -0.45 -2.63 -16.13
N GLN A 18 -0.57 -1.30 -16.03
CA GLN A 18 0.33 -0.50 -15.21
C GLN A 18 0.15 -0.85 -13.73
N GLU A 19 -1.09 -0.89 -13.25
CA GLU A 19 -1.41 -1.23 -11.87
C GLU A 19 -1.02 -2.66 -11.48
N ILE A 20 -1.02 -3.61 -12.42
CA ILE A 20 -0.52 -4.98 -12.18
C ILE A 20 0.96 -4.91 -11.77
N THR A 21 1.75 -4.11 -12.48
CA THR A 21 3.19 -3.97 -12.21
C THR A 21 3.44 -3.24 -10.88
N GLU A 22 2.65 -2.21 -10.60
CA GLU A 22 2.73 -1.46 -9.34
C GLU A 22 2.33 -2.34 -8.15
N LEU A 23 1.27 -3.15 -8.28
CA LEU A 23 0.81 -4.05 -7.22
C LEU A 23 1.82 -5.17 -6.95
N ASP A 24 2.45 -5.76 -7.98
CA ASP A 24 3.52 -6.74 -7.80
C ASP A 24 4.71 -6.15 -7.02
N SER A 25 5.08 -4.91 -7.34
CA SER A 25 6.15 -4.18 -6.64
C SER A 25 5.79 -3.91 -5.18
N LEU A 26 4.57 -3.43 -4.92
CA LEU A 26 4.05 -3.21 -3.57
C LEU A 26 4.00 -4.50 -2.76
N TRP A 27 3.54 -5.59 -3.36
CA TRP A 27 3.44 -6.90 -2.69
C TRP A 27 4.80 -7.41 -2.21
N LYS A 28 5.84 -7.28 -3.04
CA LYS A 28 7.23 -7.62 -2.66
C LYS A 28 7.69 -6.82 -1.45
N ILE A 29 7.41 -5.52 -1.40
CA ILE A 29 7.73 -4.66 -0.25
C ILE A 29 7.03 -5.15 1.02
N ILE A 30 5.73 -5.48 0.94
CA ILE A 30 4.95 -5.97 2.09
C ILE A 30 5.50 -7.30 2.61
N VAL A 31 5.83 -8.24 1.71
CA VAL A 31 6.46 -9.52 2.07
C VAL A 31 7.81 -9.30 2.73
N ASP A 32 8.63 -8.40 2.21
CA ASP A 32 9.92 -8.05 2.80
C ASP A 32 9.75 -7.41 4.18
N CYS A 33 8.73 -6.56 4.37
CA CYS A 33 8.43 -6.00 5.68
C CYS A 33 8.12 -7.09 6.70
N ALA A 34 7.26 -8.05 6.34
CA ALA A 34 6.95 -9.19 7.20
C ALA A 34 8.17 -10.08 7.48
N LYS A 35 9.04 -10.29 6.48
CA LYS A 35 10.22 -11.15 6.59
C LYS A 35 11.33 -10.53 7.44
N PHE A 36 11.55 -9.23 7.29
CA PHE A 36 12.66 -8.51 7.93
C PHE A 36 12.22 -7.67 9.14
N ASN A 37 11.00 -7.90 9.64
CA ASN A 37 10.40 -7.16 10.74
C ASN A 37 10.41 -5.64 10.54
N LYS A 38 10.28 -5.18 9.29
CA LYS A 38 10.11 -3.76 8.95
C LYS A 38 8.63 -3.39 9.00
N LYS A 39 8.35 -2.10 9.10
CA LYS A 39 6.99 -1.53 9.14
C LYS A 39 6.81 -0.47 8.08
N LEU A 40 5.60 -0.41 7.51
CA LEU A 40 5.14 0.72 6.72
C LEU A 40 4.53 1.77 7.67
N VAL A 41 5.18 2.92 7.78
CA VAL A 41 4.79 4.00 8.70
C VAL A 41 4.20 5.15 7.90
N PRO A 42 2.93 5.56 8.15
CA PRO A 42 2.33 6.70 7.48
C PRO A 42 3.18 7.96 7.62
N VAL A 43 3.30 8.73 6.54
CA VAL A 43 4.02 10.00 6.53
C VAL A 43 3.02 11.15 6.49
N GLY A 44 2.89 11.84 7.62
CA GLY A 44 1.92 12.91 7.78
C GLY A 44 0.48 12.40 7.81
N GLU A 45 -0.47 13.26 7.43
CA GLU A 45 -1.88 12.94 7.34
C GLU A 45 -2.30 12.80 5.88
N TYR A 46 -3.23 11.89 5.59
CA TYR A 46 -3.93 11.83 4.32
C TYR A 46 -5.35 12.36 4.52
N LEU A 47 -5.64 13.51 3.92
CA LEU A 47 -6.94 14.17 3.92
C LEU A 47 -7.49 14.19 2.49
N PRO A 48 -8.57 13.43 2.19
CA PRO A 48 -9.19 13.46 0.87
C PRO A 48 -9.58 14.88 0.46
N GLY A 49 -9.08 15.34 -0.68
CA GLY A 49 -9.34 16.68 -1.22
C GLY A 49 -8.33 17.75 -0.81
N GLU A 50 -7.48 17.49 0.19
CA GLU A 50 -6.37 18.37 0.57
C GLU A 50 -5.00 17.77 0.21
N THR A 51 -4.84 16.47 0.40
CA THR A 51 -3.62 15.73 0.04
C THR A 51 -3.88 14.77 -1.09
N GLU A 52 -3.09 14.86 -2.16
CA GLU A 52 -3.26 14.03 -3.36
C GLU A 52 -2.78 12.59 -3.18
N VAL A 53 -1.88 12.34 -2.23
CA VAL A 53 -1.21 11.05 -2.06
C VAL A 53 -1.11 10.63 -0.60
N ALA A 54 -1.46 9.38 -0.32
CA ALA A 54 -1.11 8.71 0.93
C ALA A 54 0.33 8.18 0.82
N ARG A 55 1.18 8.47 1.80
CA ARG A 55 2.61 8.11 1.78
C ARG A 55 2.99 7.31 3.01
N PHE A 56 3.93 6.39 2.82
CA PHE A 56 4.49 5.56 3.88
C PHE A 56 6.02 5.51 3.74
N ASN A 57 6.73 5.57 4.87
CA ASN A 57 8.12 5.19 4.95
C ASN A 57 8.24 3.70 5.28
N ILE A 58 9.30 3.06 4.83
CA ILE A 58 9.70 1.73 5.29
C ILE A 58 10.74 1.93 6.40
N GLU A 59 10.42 1.49 7.61
CA GLU A 59 11.27 1.61 8.79
C GLU A 59 11.59 0.24 9.38
N ASP A 60 12.75 0.12 10.04
CA ASP A 60 13.12 -1.07 10.82
C ASP A 60 12.36 -1.18 12.15
#